data_AF-A0A840MLK4-F1
#
_entry.id   AF-A0A840MLK4-F1
#
_cell.length_a   1.000
_cell.length_b   1.000
_cell.length_c   1.000
_cell.angle_alpha   90.00
_cell.angle_beta   90.00
_cell.angle_gamma   90.00
#
_symmetry.space_group_name_H-M   'P 1'
#
loop_
_entity.id
_entity.type
_entity.pdbx_description
1 polymer ?
#
loop_
_entity_poly.entity_id
_entity_poly.type
_entity_poly.pdbx_seq_one_letter_code
_entity_poly.pdbx_strand_id
1 'polypeptide(L)'
;MSTETKRRKQSMWYRPCCILAICIGFAPSMLPAEQLPVFKLTDPEVNYNKANAVLTSLYGGSLPFAADIQDKRDVVIHRVENKEVELNKASGGIFARDVTQLWNTNLKPLLPDQTKTRKLADQFLSQLKLLPNNQPYTRVSFAGYSETGMATDTTSAASAKTILDRQVNYQVEVVVKSGQGRERALPVVGGGGKFKVAVGDQGAIIGYHGVWRPITGVSSNEEIMSRAEAESQFKQSVGKLHLTRVESFLAYYAAPAFEKQEHLAPVWVIKAEANVAGKRLPLRYTMIAATKYGPNFNQHDLVPQMSRQVAMLPPLGAVNFGEVVGGIQLNPSAVYPLTADDAVNEAGTSWIGASQGLPGSQANAQGFVDRLSAAGWTIRFNWGEGNAWESDWNANDDLWVDAVDFAFYTGHANSDGWVFNAPNDTFLHFSEVGASPGSPDDLYGQQDLEWIAIAACGPHQSNHFTTGIGNAFDRWRGIFDGLHVFLGYGAITYDNTSEGSRLAELTLAGWTVIDAWFRTAWEIQPATNTFGAPNGPTIYATAMYAHMGDNATRNDHIWGRGATVADPIGPNQMRVLLWSGT
;
A
#
# COMPACT_ATOMS: atom_id res chain seq x y z
N MET A 1 -66.89 5.16 82.93
CA MET A 1 -66.22 3.86 83.19
C MET A 1 -66.98 2.78 82.44
N SER A 2 -66.28 2.12 81.52
CA SER A 2 -66.52 0.79 80.92
C SER A 2 -67.95 0.35 80.56
N THR A 3 -68.20 0.12 79.27
CA THR A 3 -68.60 -1.23 78.82
C THR A 3 -68.26 -1.44 77.35
N GLU A 4 -67.46 -2.46 77.15
CA GLU A 4 -66.86 -2.98 75.94
C GLU A 4 -67.80 -3.99 75.27
N THR A 5 -67.95 -4.04 73.94
CA THR A 5 -68.12 -5.34 73.25
C THR A 5 -67.90 -5.31 71.73
N LYS A 6 -66.89 -6.10 71.33
CA LYS A 6 -66.80 -7.07 70.21
C LYS A 6 -67.13 -6.63 68.77
N ARG A 7 -66.05 -6.53 67.98
CA ARG A 7 -65.97 -6.70 66.51
C ARG A 7 -66.38 -8.11 66.07
N ARG A 8 -67.14 -8.20 64.97
CA ARG A 8 -67.24 -9.41 64.11
C ARG A 8 -67.08 -9.01 62.64
N LYS A 9 -66.22 -9.75 61.93
CA LYS A 9 -65.81 -9.58 60.53
C LYS A 9 -66.94 -9.91 59.56
N GLN A 10 -67.04 -9.16 58.47
CA GLN A 10 -67.63 -9.63 57.20
C GLN A 10 -66.66 -9.32 56.05
N SER A 11 -66.29 -10.38 55.33
CA SER A 11 -65.43 -10.38 54.15
C SER A 11 -66.25 -10.09 52.90
N MET A 12 -65.90 -9.04 52.16
CA MET A 12 -66.51 -8.68 50.88
C MET A 12 -65.55 -9.08 49.76
N TRP A 13 -66.03 -9.95 48.86
CA TRP A 13 -65.29 -10.44 47.69
C TRP A 13 -65.23 -9.36 46.61
N TYR A 14 -64.03 -8.94 46.21
CA TYR A 14 -63.80 -8.13 45.02
C TYR A 14 -63.42 -9.03 43.84
N ARG A 15 -64.18 -8.94 42.73
CA ARG A 15 -63.79 -9.49 41.42
C ARG A 15 -62.87 -8.50 40.69
N PRO A 16 -61.71 -8.91 40.16
CA PRO A 16 -60.91 -8.06 39.30
C PRO A 16 -61.47 -8.11 37.86
N CYS A 17 -61.73 -6.94 37.30
CA CYS A 17 -61.96 -6.75 35.87
C CYS A 17 -60.62 -6.87 35.14
N CYS A 18 -60.45 -7.90 34.30
CA CYS A 18 -59.35 -7.97 33.35
C CYS A 18 -59.60 -6.98 32.20
N ILE A 19 -58.84 -5.90 32.15
CA ILE A 19 -58.73 -5.03 30.97
C ILE A 19 -57.74 -5.71 30.02
N LEU A 20 -58.24 -6.21 28.89
CA LEU A 20 -57.45 -6.76 27.80
C LEU A 20 -56.86 -5.58 27.00
N ALA A 21 -55.59 -5.21 27.28
CA ALA A 21 -54.85 -4.27 26.46
C ALA A 21 -54.37 -4.99 25.19
N ILE A 22 -55.01 -4.71 24.06
CA ILE A 22 -54.55 -5.17 22.73
C ILE A 22 -53.35 -4.31 22.34
N CYS A 23 -52.14 -4.80 22.64
CA CYS A 23 -50.92 -4.28 22.05
C CYS A 23 -50.88 -4.68 20.57
N ILE A 24 -51.29 -3.79 19.68
CA ILE A 24 -51.00 -3.91 18.24
C ILE A 24 -49.49 -3.67 18.09
N GLY A 25 -48.71 -4.75 18.14
CA GLY A 25 -47.31 -4.73 17.78
C GLY A 25 -47.20 -4.41 16.30
N PHE A 26 -46.84 -3.17 15.97
CA PHE A 26 -46.29 -2.86 14.66
C PHE A 26 -44.98 -3.61 14.56
N ALA A 27 -45.00 -4.76 13.87
CA ALA A 27 -43.77 -5.38 13.43
C ALA A 27 -43.02 -4.33 12.58
N PRO A 28 -41.77 -3.96 12.91
CA PRO A 28 -41.01 -3.07 12.06
C PRO A 28 -40.96 -3.70 10.68
N SER A 29 -41.51 -3.00 9.68
CA SER A 29 -41.40 -3.41 8.29
C SER A 29 -39.91 -3.52 7.95
N MET A 30 -39.40 -4.75 7.83
CA MET A 30 -38.04 -4.96 7.35
C MET A 30 -37.97 -4.32 5.97
N LEU A 31 -37.15 -3.28 5.83
CA LEU A 31 -36.84 -2.74 4.52
C LEU A 31 -36.23 -3.87 3.69
N PRO A 32 -36.65 -4.05 2.43
CA PRO A 32 -36.06 -5.07 1.57
C PRO A 32 -34.55 -4.84 1.49
N ALA A 33 -33.80 -5.92 1.59
CA ALA A 33 -32.34 -5.88 1.51
C ALA A 33 -31.92 -5.24 0.18
N GLU A 34 -30.88 -4.41 0.25
CA GLU A 34 -30.38 -3.70 -0.91
C GLU A 34 -29.77 -4.70 -1.91
N GLN A 35 -30.14 -4.57 -3.19
CA GLN A 35 -29.56 -5.38 -4.26
C GLN A 35 -28.71 -4.51 -5.18
N LEU A 36 -27.57 -5.06 -5.61
CA LEU A 36 -26.72 -4.45 -6.62
C LEU A 36 -26.32 -5.43 -7.72
N PRO A 37 -26.12 -4.93 -8.95
CA PRO A 37 -25.64 -5.76 -10.04
C PRO A 37 -24.19 -6.19 -9.81
N VAL A 38 -23.91 -7.46 -10.06
CA VAL A 38 -22.56 -7.97 -10.32
C VAL A 38 -22.40 -7.99 -11.84
N PHE A 39 -21.37 -7.33 -12.34
CA PHE A 39 -21.16 -7.21 -13.78
C PHE A 39 -20.19 -8.26 -14.28
N LYS A 40 -20.50 -8.83 -15.44
CA LYS A 40 -19.55 -9.67 -16.18
C LYS A 40 -18.58 -8.78 -16.95
N LEU A 41 -17.29 -9.06 -16.81
CA LEU A 41 -16.22 -8.35 -17.52
C LEU A 41 -15.87 -9.07 -18.82
N THR A 42 -15.35 -8.30 -19.78
CA THR A 42 -14.83 -8.87 -21.03
C THR A 42 -13.53 -9.61 -20.73
N ASP A 43 -13.29 -10.72 -21.45
CA ASP A 43 -11.97 -11.33 -21.47
C ASP A 43 -10.93 -10.33 -22.00
N PRO A 44 -9.70 -10.36 -21.48
CA PRO A 44 -8.66 -9.43 -21.92
C PRO A 44 -8.31 -9.66 -23.39
N GLU A 45 -8.16 -8.57 -24.14
CA GLU A 45 -7.65 -8.60 -25.51
C GLU A 45 -6.22 -8.06 -25.53
N VAL A 46 -5.28 -8.85 -26.06
CA VAL A 46 -3.90 -8.42 -26.27
C VAL A 46 -3.82 -7.66 -27.59
N ASN A 47 -4.01 -6.34 -27.53
CA ASN A 47 -4.02 -5.47 -28.71
C ASN A 47 -2.64 -4.83 -28.97
N TYR A 48 -1.79 -5.51 -29.75
CA TYR A 48 -0.46 -5.05 -30.16
C TYR A 48 -0.50 -3.71 -30.91
N ASN A 49 -1.54 -3.49 -31.73
CA ASN A 49 -1.71 -2.23 -32.46
C ASN A 49 -1.92 -1.05 -31.51
N LYS A 50 -2.67 -1.27 -30.42
CA LYS A 50 -2.90 -0.26 -29.38
C LYS A 50 -1.60 0.06 -28.63
N ALA A 51 -0.81 -0.95 -28.27
CA ALA A 51 0.51 -0.74 -27.66
C ALA A 51 1.44 0.06 -28.60
N ASN A 52 1.50 -0.31 -29.88
CA ASN A 52 2.29 0.41 -30.87
C ASN A 52 1.80 1.85 -31.09
N ALA A 53 0.48 2.10 -31.06
CA ALA A 53 -0.09 3.44 -31.19
C ALA A 53 0.27 4.33 -30.00
N VAL A 54 0.23 3.78 -28.78
CA VAL A 54 0.70 4.48 -27.57
C VAL A 54 2.17 4.84 -27.72
N LEU A 55 3.02 3.88 -28.10
CA LEU A 55 4.47 4.11 -28.27
C LEU A 55 4.73 5.17 -29.34
N THR A 56 4.03 5.10 -30.46
CA THR A 56 4.10 6.09 -31.56
C THR A 56 3.71 7.49 -31.08
N SER A 57 2.69 7.59 -30.21
CA SER A 57 2.28 8.86 -29.63
C SER A 57 3.32 9.45 -28.68
N LEU A 58 4.11 8.62 -27.97
CA LEU A 58 5.21 9.10 -27.13
C LEU A 58 6.37 9.72 -27.94
N TYR A 59 6.43 9.43 -29.24
CA TYR A 59 7.33 10.04 -30.23
C TYR A 59 6.67 11.17 -31.06
N GLY A 60 5.49 11.65 -30.65
CA GLY A 60 4.81 12.74 -31.36
C GLY A 60 4.14 12.34 -32.67
N GLY A 61 3.90 11.04 -32.89
CA GLY A 61 3.06 10.54 -34.00
C GLY A 61 3.79 9.68 -35.04
N SER A 62 5.11 9.54 -34.95
CA SER A 62 5.89 8.65 -35.82
C SER A 62 7.07 8.05 -35.06
N LEU A 63 7.28 6.74 -35.19
CA LEU A 63 8.46 6.09 -34.62
C LEU A 63 9.70 6.37 -35.48
N PRO A 64 10.88 6.58 -34.87
CA PRO A 64 12.13 6.73 -35.62
C PRO A 64 12.56 5.43 -36.33
N PHE A 65 12.14 4.27 -35.82
CA PHE A 65 12.37 2.96 -36.39
C PHE A 65 11.35 1.94 -35.84
N ALA A 66 11.38 0.70 -36.34
CA ALA A 66 10.47 -0.35 -35.90
C ALA A 66 10.69 -0.68 -34.41
N ALA A 67 9.60 -0.88 -33.67
CA ALA A 67 9.68 -1.28 -32.27
C ALA A 67 10.27 -2.70 -32.13
N ASP A 68 11.16 -2.87 -31.15
CA ASP A 68 11.48 -4.18 -30.60
C ASP A 68 10.26 -4.69 -29.83
N ILE A 69 9.81 -5.90 -30.15
CA ILE A 69 8.62 -6.51 -29.54
C ILE A 69 9.05 -7.77 -28.81
N GLN A 70 8.93 -7.74 -27.49
CA GLN A 70 9.20 -8.89 -26.62
C GLN A 70 7.89 -9.44 -26.10
N ASP A 71 7.56 -10.64 -26.55
CA ASP A 71 6.37 -11.37 -26.12
C ASP A 71 6.73 -12.33 -24.98
N LYS A 72 6.49 -11.89 -23.73
CA LYS A 72 6.75 -12.67 -22.52
C LYS A 72 5.48 -13.39 -22.07
N ARG A 73 5.60 -14.27 -21.07
CA ARG A 73 4.48 -15.06 -20.55
C ARG A 73 3.27 -14.19 -20.20
N ASP A 74 3.47 -13.13 -19.41
CA ASP A 74 2.37 -12.35 -18.82
C ASP A 74 2.23 -10.93 -19.41
N VAL A 75 3.23 -10.47 -20.17
CA VAL A 75 3.30 -9.12 -20.71
C VAL A 75 3.87 -9.10 -22.13
N VAL A 76 3.38 -8.18 -22.97
CA VAL A 76 4.02 -7.83 -24.24
C VAL A 76 4.69 -6.46 -24.08
N ILE A 77 5.96 -6.36 -24.45
CA ILE A 77 6.74 -5.11 -24.34
C ILE A 77 7.07 -4.62 -25.75
N HIS A 78 6.67 -3.40 -26.06
CA HIS A 78 7.09 -2.68 -27.26
C HIS A 78 8.10 -1.62 -26.83
N ARG A 79 9.29 -1.61 -27.41
CA ARG A 79 10.35 -0.65 -27.07
C ARG A 79 10.99 -0.04 -28.30
N VAL A 80 11.23 1.26 -28.22
CA VAL A 80 12.11 2.00 -29.14
C VAL A 80 13.00 2.85 -28.23
N GLU A 81 14.31 2.64 -28.30
CA GLU A 81 15.29 3.32 -27.44
C GLU A 81 14.91 3.31 -25.95
N ASN A 82 14.67 4.50 -25.40
CA ASN A 82 14.33 4.81 -24.02
C ASN A 82 12.83 4.83 -23.74
N LYS A 83 11.97 4.60 -24.73
CA LYS A 83 10.52 4.61 -24.56
C LYS A 83 9.97 3.21 -24.71
N GLU A 84 9.11 2.83 -23.77
CA GLU A 84 8.50 1.52 -23.76
C GLU A 84 7.03 1.56 -23.40
N VAL A 85 6.30 0.59 -23.95
CA VAL A 85 4.90 0.31 -23.66
C VAL A 85 4.78 -1.17 -23.33
N GLU A 86 4.21 -1.44 -22.17
CA GLU A 86 3.91 -2.77 -21.69
C GLU A 86 2.40 -3.00 -21.70
N LEU A 87 1.99 -4.15 -22.23
CA LEU A 87 0.62 -4.61 -22.30
C LEU A 87 0.47 -5.90 -21.49
N ASN A 88 -0.26 -5.82 -20.37
CA ASN A 88 -0.51 -6.96 -19.49
C ASN A 88 -1.56 -7.89 -20.11
N LYS A 89 -1.20 -9.16 -20.35
CA LYS A 89 -2.10 -10.12 -21.00
C LYS A 89 -3.27 -10.55 -20.13
N ALA A 90 -3.13 -10.46 -18.80
CA ALA A 90 -4.18 -10.81 -17.85
C ALA A 90 -5.40 -9.86 -17.88
N SER A 91 -5.22 -8.63 -18.39
CA SER A 91 -6.25 -7.59 -18.33
C SER A 91 -6.38 -6.70 -19.56
N GLY A 92 -5.38 -6.68 -20.45
CA GLY A 92 -5.24 -5.67 -21.50
C GLY A 92 -4.79 -4.30 -20.98
N GLY A 93 -4.39 -4.20 -19.71
CA GLY A 93 -3.91 -2.97 -19.09
C GLY A 93 -2.56 -2.53 -19.65
N ILE A 94 -2.36 -1.22 -19.77
CA ILE A 94 -1.17 -0.63 -20.39
C ILE A 94 -0.40 0.16 -19.35
N PHE A 95 0.91 -0.03 -19.34
CA PHE A 95 1.89 0.85 -18.72
C PHE A 95 2.81 1.39 -19.82
N ALA A 96 3.17 2.66 -19.77
CA ALA A 96 4.08 3.28 -20.72
C ALA A 96 4.99 4.27 -20.01
N ARG A 97 6.25 4.34 -20.43
CA ARG A 97 7.21 5.33 -19.90
C ARG A 97 8.23 5.77 -20.93
N ASP A 98 8.73 6.98 -20.73
CA ASP A 98 10.03 7.44 -21.20
C ASP A 98 11.02 7.31 -20.04
N VAL A 99 11.93 6.34 -20.14
CA VAL A 99 12.93 6.01 -19.11
C VAL A 99 13.90 7.17 -18.85
N THR A 100 14.09 8.08 -19.80
CA THR A 100 14.97 9.25 -19.59
C THR A 100 14.29 10.40 -18.87
N GLN A 101 12.96 10.36 -18.74
CA GLN A 101 12.19 11.46 -18.15
C GLN A 101 11.41 11.05 -16.91
N LEU A 102 10.63 9.97 -16.99
CA LEU A 102 9.77 9.56 -15.90
C LEU A 102 10.62 9.21 -14.66
N TRP A 103 10.39 9.93 -13.57
CA TRP A 103 11.10 9.80 -12.29
C TRP A 103 12.60 10.13 -12.31
N ASN A 104 13.10 10.79 -13.35
CA ASN A 104 14.51 11.17 -13.45
C ASN A 104 14.81 12.46 -12.67
N THR A 105 15.57 12.32 -11.58
CA THR A 105 15.92 13.42 -10.64
C THR A 105 16.93 14.41 -11.20
N ASN A 106 17.61 14.09 -12.32
CA ASN A 106 18.60 14.98 -12.92
C ASN A 106 17.98 16.06 -13.81
N LEU A 107 16.65 16.02 -13.99
CA LEU A 107 15.94 16.94 -14.86
C LEU A 107 15.60 18.27 -14.18
N LYS A 108 15.56 19.32 -15.01
CA LYS A 108 15.01 20.64 -14.66
C LYS A 108 13.98 21.04 -15.71
N PRO A 109 12.81 20.40 -15.73
CA PRO A 109 11.87 20.51 -16.84
C PRO A 109 11.10 21.84 -16.82
N LEU A 110 10.80 22.35 -18.02
CA LEU A 110 9.88 23.45 -18.27
C LEU A 110 8.46 22.91 -18.37
N LEU A 111 7.83 22.73 -17.21
CA LEU A 111 6.52 22.11 -17.11
C LEU A 111 5.39 23.07 -17.51
N PRO A 112 4.37 22.59 -18.25
CA PRO A 112 3.14 23.36 -18.44
C PRO A 112 2.41 23.61 -17.11
N ASP A 113 1.53 24.61 -17.09
CA ASP A 113 0.57 24.77 -15.99
C ASP A 113 -0.46 23.62 -15.96
N GLN A 114 -1.24 23.51 -14.89
CA GLN A 114 -2.22 22.43 -14.73
C GLN A 114 -3.27 22.39 -15.85
N THR A 115 -3.73 23.55 -16.33
CA THR A 115 -4.74 23.64 -17.39
C THR A 115 -4.21 23.09 -18.70
N LYS A 116 -3.01 23.51 -19.11
CA LYS A 116 -2.34 23.01 -20.31
C LYS A 116 -1.96 21.53 -20.16
N THR A 117 -1.49 21.11 -18.98
CA THR A 117 -1.22 19.71 -18.66
C THR A 117 -2.44 18.84 -18.90
N ARG A 118 -3.60 19.21 -18.33
CA ARG A 118 -4.85 18.48 -18.51
C ARG A 118 -5.27 18.44 -19.98
N LYS A 119 -5.16 19.54 -20.71
CA LYS A 119 -5.49 19.57 -22.14
C LYS A 119 -4.66 18.57 -22.94
N LEU A 120 -3.35 18.49 -22.67
CA LEU A 120 -2.45 17.54 -23.33
C LEU A 120 -2.82 16.08 -22.99
N ALA A 121 -3.12 15.80 -21.72
CA ALA A 121 -3.59 14.49 -21.28
C ALA A 121 -4.93 14.09 -21.93
N ASP A 122 -5.92 14.99 -21.93
CA ASP A 122 -7.23 14.77 -22.58
C ASP A 122 -7.07 14.50 -24.09
N GLN A 123 -6.17 15.22 -24.76
CA GLN A 123 -5.85 15.00 -26.18
C GLN A 123 -5.22 13.63 -26.42
N PHE A 124 -4.21 13.26 -25.63
CA PHE A 124 -3.55 11.95 -25.71
C PHE A 124 -4.55 10.79 -25.50
N LEU A 125 -5.37 10.87 -24.44
CA LEU A 125 -6.35 9.84 -24.09
C LEU A 125 -7.46 9.71 -25.15
N SER A 126 -7.95 10.83 -25.69
CA SER A 126 -9.03 10.83 -26.69
C SER A 126 -8.57 10.35 -28.06
N GLN A 127 -7.38 10.77 -28.52
CA GLN A 127 -6.79 10.33 -29.79
C GLN A 127 -6.61 8.81 -29.83
N LEU A 128 -6.18 8.22 -28.71
CA LEU A 128 -5.88 6.79 -28.59
C LEU A 128 -7.05 5.96 -28.03
N LYS A 129 -8.19 6.60 -27.71
CA LYS A 129 -9.36 5.96 -27.09
C LYS A 129 -8.98 5.09 -25.88
N LEU A 130 -8.19 5.69 -24.98
CA LEU A 130 -7.62 5.01 -23.82
C LEU A 130 -8.56 4.96 -22.62
N LEU A 131 -9.54 5.85 -22.56
CA LEU A 131 -10.61 5.82 -21.56
C LEU A 131 -11.77 4.95 -22.05
N PRO A 132 -12.50 4.25 -21.16
CA PRO A 132 -13.72 3.60 -21.55
C PRO A 132 -14.73 4.63 -22.03
N ASN A 133 -15.40 4.31 -23.13
CA ASN A 133 -16.56 5.09 -23.55
C ASN A 133 -17.62 5.02 -22.45
N ASN A 134 -18.36 6.11 -22.22
CA ASN A 134 -19.49 6.07 -21.32
C ASN A 134 -20.52 5.07 -21.85
N GLN A 135 -20.61 3.92 -21.18
CA GLN A 135 -21.58 2.85 -21.39
C GLN A 135 -22.68 2.99 -20.33
N PRO A 136 -23.85 2.32 -20.43
CA PRO A 136 -24.95 2.52 -19.49
C PRO A 136 -24.58 2.35 -18.00
N TYR A 137 -23.48 1.67 -17.70
CA TYR A 137 -23.01 1.39 -16.34
C TYR A 137 -21.70 2.07 -15.95
N THR A 138 -21.07 2.85 -16.83
CA THR A 138 -19.75 3.43 -16.55
C THR A 138 -19.67 4.90 -16.90
N ARG A 139 -19.07 5.65 -15.98
CA ARG A 139 -18.70 7.04 -16.16
C ARG A 139 -17.22 7.20 -15.85
N VAL A 140 -16.52 7.97 -16.66
CA VAL A 140 -15.15 8.40 -16.35
C VAL A 140 -15.18 9.86 -15.92
N SER A 141 -14.49 10.18 -14.84
CA SER A 141 -14.35 11.55 -14.34
C SER A 141 -12.89 11.90 -14.07
N PHE A 142 -12.57 13.19 -14.18
CA PHE A 142 -11.29 13.73 -13.75
C PHE A 142 -11.19 13.61 -12.23
N ALA A 143 -10.15 12.94 -11.74
CA ALA A 143 -9.94 12.63 -10.33
C ALA A 143 -8.99 13.62 -9.63
N GLY A 144 -8.28 14.46 -10.39
CA GLY A 144 -7.37 15.47 -9.84
C GLY A 144 -5.98 15.44 -10.45
N TYR A 145 -5.11 16.28 -9.90
CA TYR A 145 -3.69 16.33 -10.27
C TYR A 145 -2.84 15.63 -9.21
N SER A 146 -1.73 15.07 -9.67
CA SER A 146 -0.60 14.69 -8.83
C SER A 146 0.71 15.08 -9.53
N GLU A 147 1.84 14.67 -9.00
CA GLU A 147 3.15 15.03 -9.51
C GLU A 147 4.18 13.99 -9.09
N THR A 148 5.28 13.94 -9.85
CA THR A 148 6.55 13.47 -9.33
C THR A 148 7.39 14.69 -8.97
N GLY A 149 8.00 14.66 -7.80
CA GLY A 149 8.93 15.68 -7.37
C GLY A 149 9.97 15.15 -6.42
N MET A 150 10.97 15.97 -6.16
CA MET A 150 12.06 15.65 -5.25
C MET A 150 12.42 16.83 -4.36
N ALA A 151 13.01 16.51 -3.21
CA ALA A 151 13.68 17.46 -2.34
C ALA A 151 15.00 16.84 -1.88
N THR A 152 15.99 17.67 -1.60
CA THR A 152 17.31 17.26 -1.16
C THR A 152 17.55 17.74 0.26
N ASP A 153 18.07 16.91 1.15
CA ASP A 153 18.39 17.28 2.52
C ASP A 153 19.54 18.31 2.52
N THR A 154 19.19 19.58 2.72
CA THR A 154 20.15 20.67 2.88
C THR A 154 20.06 21.22 4.29
N THR A 155 21.20 21.44 4.94
CA THR A 155 21.30 21.98 6.32
C THR A 155 20.79 23.42 6.47
N SER A 156 20.45 24.09 5.36
CA SER A 156 19.81 25.42 5.34
C SER A 156 18.31 25.34 5.05
N ALA A 157 17.54 26.22 5.69
CA ALA A 157 16.07 26.35 5.65
C ALA A 157 15.37 25.89 4.36
N ALA A 158 14.31 25.08 4.55
CA ALA A 158 13.37 24.54 3.55
C ALA A 158 14.03 24.05 2.26
N SER A 159 14.38 22.76 2.23
CA SER A 159 14.92 22.13 1.03
C SER A 159 14.04 22.40 -0.19
N ALA A 160 14.66 22.89 -1.26
CA ALA A 160 13.96 23.35 -2.45
C ALA A 160 13.29 22.17 -3.17
N LYS A 161 11.97 22.19 -3.21
CA LYS A 161 11.15 21.27 -3.98
C LYS A 161 11.37 21.45 -5.48
N THR A 162 11.70 20.38 -6.19
CA THR A 162 11.74 20.33 -7.66
C THR A 162 10.63 19.42 -8.17
N ILE A 163 9.77 19.92 -9.06
CA ILE A 163 8.76 19.11 -9.74
C ILE A 163 9.35 18.58 -11.04
N LEU A 164 9.25 17.27 -11.26
CA LEU A 164 9.81 16.58 -12.42
C LEU A 164 8.74 16.34 -13.51
N ASP A 165 7.48 16.16 -13.10
CA ASP A 165 6.35 16.09 -14.02
C ASP A 165 5.04 16.48 -13.33
N ARG A 166 4.01 16.76 -14.15
CA ARG A 166 2.63 16.91 -13.69
C ARG A 166 1.80 15.75 -14.19
N GLN A 167 0.97 15.21 -13.31
CA GLN A 167 0.17 14.03 -13.59
C GLN A 167 -1.32 14.39 -13.56
N VAL A 168 -2.06 13.82 -14.50
CA VAL A 168 -3.50 14.00 -14.65
C VAL A 168 -4.16 12.66 -14.41
N ASN A 169 -5.00 12.59 -13.38
CA ASN A 169 -5.63 11.35 -12.95
C ASN A 169 -7.12 11.33 -13.32
N TYR A 170 -7.59 10.17 -13.75
CA TYR A 170 -9.00 9.91 -14.05
C TYR A 170 -9.41 8.61 -13.36
N GLN A 171 -10.69 8.53 -13.00
CA GLN A 171 -11.26 7.38 -12.33
C GLN A 171 -12.57 6.96 -12.99
N VAL A 172 -12.85 5.66 -12.92
CA VAL A 172 -14.12 5.08 -13.32
C VAL A 172 -15.07 5.09 -12.12
N GLU A 173 -16.33 5.40 -12.40
CA GLU A 173 -17.46 5.20 -11.51
C GLU A 173 -18.45 4.26 -12.19
N VAL A 174 -19.04 3.37 -11.40
CA VAL A 174 -20.09 2.46 -11.84
C VAL A 174 -21.45 3.08 -11.56
N VAL A 175 -22.27 3.24 -12.59
CA VAL A 175 -23.62 3.78 -12.49
C VAL A 175 -24.60 2.63 -12.27
N VAL A 176 -25.30 2.65 -11.15
CA VAL A 176 -26.28 1.64 -10.76
C VAL A 176 -27.60 2.31 -10.39
N LYS A 177 -28.72 1.58 -10.58
CA LYS A 177 -30.03 2.01 -10.11
C LYS A 177 -30.30 1.40 -8.75
N SER A 178 -30.69 2.21 -7.77
CA SER A 178 -31.17 1.69 -6.48
C SER A 178 -32.52 0.99 -6.64
N GLY A 179 -32.95 0.23 -5.64
CA GLY A 179 -34.29 -0.38 -5.61
C GLY A 179 -35.46 0.62 -5.72
N GLN A 180 -35.20 1.92 -5.55
CA GLN A 180 -36.17 3.01 -5.77
C GLN A 180 -36.06 3.65 -7.16
N GLY A 181 -35.28 3.06 -8.07
CA GLY A 181 -35.09 3.53 -9.45
C GLY A 181 -34.17 4.74 -9.60
N ARG A 182 -33.57 5.26 -8.52
CA ARG A 182 -32.64 6.39 -8.58
C ARG A 182 -31.25 5.91 -9.01
N GLU A 183 -30.69 6.57 -10.01
CA GLU A 183 -29.30 6.34 -10.41
C GLU A 183 -28.34 6.90 -9.37
N ARG A 184 -27.32 6.13 -9.04
CA ARG A 184 -26.19 6.54 -8.24
C ARG A 184 -24.90 6.09 -8.91
N ALA A 185 -23.88 6.93 -8.85
CA ALA A 185 -22.53 6.58 -9.25
C ALA A 185 -21.75 6.11 -8.02
N LEU A 186 -21.17 4.93 -8.09
CA LEU A 186 -20.31 4.37 -7.06
C LEU A 186 -18.86 4.37 -7.55
N PRO A 187 -17.89 4.74 -6.71
CA PRO A 187 -16.48 4.75 -7.11
C PRO A 187 -15.99 3.33 -7.42
N VAL A 188 -15.00 3.23 -8.30
CA VAL A 188 -14.19 2.01 -8.46
C VAL A 188 -12.92 2.15 -7.60
N VAL A 189 -12.61 1.10 -6.83
CA VAL A 189 -11.41 1.00 -6.00
C VAL A 189 -10.56 -0.22 -6.40
N GLY A 190 -9.31 -0.25 -5.94
CA GLY A 190 -8.31 -1.25 -6.31
C GLY A 190 -7.33 -0.72 -7.36
N GLY A 191 -6.58 -1.64 -7.99
CA GLY A 191 -5.57 -1.31 -8.99
C GLY A 191 -6.14 -0.96 -10.37
N GLY A 192 -7.39 -1.33 -10.64
CA GLY A 192 -8.07 -1.03 -11.90
C GLY A 192 -9.06 0.13 -11.85
N GLY A 193 -9.54 0.56 -13.02
CA GLY A 193 -10.50 1.68 -13.11
C GLY A 193 -9.89 3.05 -12.85
N LYS A 194 -8.57 3.16 -12.89
CA LYS A 194 -7.82 4.41 -12.82
C LYS A 194 -6.97 4.60 -14.07
N PHE A 195 -6.77 5.85 -14.45
CA PHE A 195 -5.93 6.25 -15.57
C PHE A 195 -5.07 7.43 -15.15
N LYS A 196 -3.78 7.35 -15.47
CA LYS A 196 -2.80 8.38 -15.16
C LYS A 196 -2.03 8.73 -16.43
N VAL A 197 -1.86 10.02 -16.67
CA VAL A 197 -0.96 10.54 -17.72
C VAL A 197 0.05 11.47 -17.06
N ALA A 198 1.34 11.19 -17.23
CA ALA A 198 2.43 12.05 -16.78
C ALA A 198 2.94 12.92 -17.93
N VAL A 199 3.01 14.22 -17.67
CA VAL A 199 3.43 15.26 -18.63
C VAL A 199 4.70 15.91 -18.13
N GLY A 200 5.78 15.73 -18.89
CA GLY A 200 7.14 16.18 -18.59
C GLY A 200 7.52 17.48 -19.31
N ASP A 201 8.81 17.56 -19.65
CA ASP A 201 9.42 18.76 -20.21
C ASP A 201 8.70 19.23 -21.48
N GLN A 202 8.48 20.55 -21.58
CA GLN A 202 7.80 21.22 -22.68
C GLN A 202 6.38 20.68 -23.02
N GLY A 203 5.79 19.85 -22.16
CA GLY A 203 4.50 19.22 -22.38
C GLY A 203 4.55 17.83 -23.04
N ALA A 204 5.71 17.19 -23.09
CA ALA A 204 5.81 15.82 -23.59
C ALA A 204 5.03 14.82 -22.72
N ILE A 205 4.36 13.84 -23.34
CA ILE A 205 3.80 12.71 -22.60
C ILE A 205 4.95 11.75 -22.30
N ILE A 206 5.25 11.56 -21.01
CA ILE A 206 6.40 10.77 -20.54
C ILE A 206 5.98 9.51 -19.79
N GLY A 207 4.70 9.38 -19.46
CA GLY A 207 4.18 8.21 -18.77
C GLY A 207 2.68 8.05 -18.94
N TYR A 208 2.22 6.81 -18.96
CA TYR A 208 0.81 6.46 -18.92
C TYR A 208 0.61 5.15 -18.17
N HIS A 209 -0.43 5.08 -17.36
CA HIS A 209 -0.91 3.82 -16.79
C HIS A 209 -2.43 3.79 -16.86
N GLY A 210 -3.01 2.65 -17.25
CA GLY A 210 -4.45 2.47 -17.23
C GLY A 210 -4.89 1.05 -17.52
N VAL A 211 -5.87 0.57 -16.75
CA VAL A 211 -6.54 -0.70 -17.00
C VAL A 211 -8.04 -0.56 -16.76
N TRP A 212 -8.81 -1.02 -17.75
CA TRP A 212 -10.24 -1.18 -17.63
C TRP A 212 -10.71 -2.37 -18.44
N ARG A 213 -11.47 -3.25 -17.79
CA ARG A 213 -12.12 -4.40 -18.41
C ARG A 213 -13.56 -3.99 -18.71
N PRO A 214 -13.99 -3.91 -19.98
CA PRO A 214 -15.35 -3.45 -20.30
C PRO A 214 -16.42 -4.36 -19.70
N ILE A 215 -17.51 -3.76 -19.23
CA ILE A 215 -18.70 -4.47 -18.76
C ILE A 215 -19.45 -5.01 -19.99
N THR A 216 -19.67 -6.32 -20.04
CA THR A 216 -20.43 -6.99 -21.12
C THR A 216 -21.91 -7.14 -20.78
N GLY A 217 -22.26 -7.08 -19.49
CA GLY A 217 -23.62 -7.17 -19.01
C GLY A 217 -23.70 -7.37 -17.51
N VAL A 218 -24.93 -7.45 -17.00
CA VAL A 218 -25.23 -7.83 -15.62
C VAL A 218 -25.22 -9.36 -15.54
N SER A 219 -24.32 -9.92 -14.73
CA SER A 219 -24.24 -11.36 -14.45
C SER A 219 -25.40 -11.79 -13.54
N SER A 220 -25.61 -11.03 -12.46
CA SER A 220 -26.71 -11.21 -11.52
C SER A 220 -27.00 -9.91 -10.77
N ASN A 221 -28.16 -9.81 -10.12
CA ASN A 221 -28.40 -8.83 -9.05
C ASN A 221 -28.32 -9.59 -7.73
N GLU A 222 -27.36 -9.21 -6.89
CA GLU A 222 -27.10 -9.87 -5.62
C GLU A 222 -27.58 -9.00 -4.47
N GLU A 223 -28.14 -9.62 -3.45
CA GLU A 223 -28.27 -8.99 -2.15
C GLU A 223 -26.89 -8.67 -1.61
N ILE A 224 -26.68 -7.42 -1.20
CA ILE A 224 -25.39 -6.99 -0.65
C ILE A 224 -25.43 -7.09 0.87
N MET A 225 -24.29 -7.50 1.45
CA MET A 225 -24.04 -7.37 2.89
C MET A 225 -24.37 -5.95 3.34
N SER A 226 -25.09 -5.81 4.46
CA SER A 226 -25.41 -4.48 4.97
C SER A 226 -24.16 -3.75 5.47
N ARG A 227 -24.22 -2.41 5.48
CA ARG A 227 -23.14 -1.58 6.03
C ARG A 227 -22.77 -1.97 7.46
N ALA A 228 -23.79 -2.22 8.30
CA ALA A 228 -23.59 -2.55 9.71
C ALA A 228 -22.90 -3.91 9.89
N GLU A 229 -23.22 -4.89 9.05
CA GLU A 229 -22.55 -6.19 9.04
C GLU A 229 -21.09 -6.06 8.60
N ALA A 230 -20.80 -5.29 7.55
CA ALA A 230 -19.42 -5.05 7.10
C ALA A 230 -18.59 -4.34 8.18
N GLU A 231 -19.12 -3.28 8.80
CA GLU A 231 -18.45 -2.59 9.91
C GLU A 231 -18.28 -3.51 11.14
N SER A 232 -19.22 -4.41 11.40
CA SER A 232 -19.12 -5.42 12.47
C SER A 232 -18.03 -6.44 12.18
N GLN A 233 -17.97 -6.97 10.95
CA GLN A 233 -16.92 -7.89 10.51
C GLN A 233 -15.54 -7.23 10.60
N PHE A 234 -15.40 -5.97 10.19
CA PHE A 234 -14.16 -5.22 10.36
C PHE A 234 -13.77 -5.09 11.84
N LYS A 235 -14.70 -4.66 12.70
CA LYS A 235 -14.45 -4.52 14.15
C LYS A 235 -14.05 -5.84 14.81
N GLN A 236 -14.55 -6.98 14.34
CA GLN A 236 -14.12 -8.30 14.79
C GLN A 236 -12.69 -8.62 14.31
N SER A 237 -12.36 -8.25 13.07
CA SER A 237 -11.02 -8.49 12.51
C SER A 237 -9.92 -7.66 13.20
N VAL A 238 -10.19 -6.43 13.66
CA VAL A 238 -9.13 -5.62 14.29
C VAL A 238 -8.69 -6.11 15.68
N GLY A 239 -9.31 -7.18 16.20
CA GLY A 239 -8.94 -7.80 17.47
C GLY A 239 -9.04 -6.84 18.65
N LYS A 240 -7.90 -6.62 19.33
CA LYS A 240 -7.81 -5.81 20.56
C LYS A 240 -7.55 -4.33 20.29
N LEU A 241 -7.43 -3.93 19.02
CA LEU A 241 -7.10 -2.57 18.64
C LEU A 241 -8.20 -1.59 19.08
N HIS A 242 -7.82 -0.50 19.76
CA HIS A 242 -8.79 0.48 20.25
C HIS A 242 -9.23 1.43 19.13
N LEU A 243 -10.29 1.07 18.41
CA LEU A 243 -10.86 1.89 17.35
C LEU A 243 -11.50 3.17 17.91
N THR A 244 -11.09 4.31 17.37
CA THR A 244 -11.61 5.65 17.73
C THR A 244 -12.62 6.17 16.70
N ARG A 245 -12.52 5.71 15.44
CA ARG A 245 -13.42 6.07 14.36
C ARG A 245 -13.53 4.92 13.36
N VAL A 246 -14.74 4.66 12.86
CA VAL A 246 -15.00 3.75 11.75
C VAL A 246 -16.04 4.39 10.84
N GLU A 247 -15.73 4.47 9.56
CA GLU A 247 -16.62 4.92 8.50
C GLU A 247 -16.54 3.95 7.33
N SER A 248 -17.60 3.86 6.55
CA SER A 248 -17.60 3.00 5.36
C SER A 248 -18.41 3.60 4.23
N PHE A 249 -18.01 3.25 3.01
CA PHE A 249 -18.73 3.60 1.79
C PHE A 249 -18.72 2.43 0.82
N LEU A 250 -19.71 2.41 -0.06
CA LEU A 250 -19.89 1.36 -1.05
C LEU A 250 -19.13 1.72 -2.33
N ALA A 251 -18.44 0.74 -2.91
CA ALA A 251 -17.66 0.88 -4.13
C ALA A 251 -17.77 -0.40 -4.99
N TYR A 252 -17.19 -0.39 -6.18
CA TYR A 252 -16.90 -1.60 -6.95
C TYR A 252 -15.39 -1.86 -6.96
N TYR A 253 -14.98 -3.12 -6.89
CA TYR A 253 -13.57 -3.49 -6.93
C TYR A 253 -13.10 -3.83 -8.34
N ALA A 254 -12.00 -3.22 -8.79
CA ALA A 254 -11.29 -3.59 -10.02
C ALA A 254 -9.83 -3.98 -9.70
N ALA A 255 -9.45 -5.20 -10.08
CA ALA A 255 -8.13 -5.76 -9.86
C ALA A 255 -7.03 -5.04 -10.70
N PRO A 256 -5.78 -5.00 -10.24
CA PRO A 256 -4.65 -4.41 -10.96
C PRO A 256 -4.41 -5.05 -12.34
N ALA A 257 -3.56 -4.42 -13.16
CA ALA A 257 -3.37 -4.80 -14.56
C ALA A 257 -2.78 -6.22 -14.75
N PHE A 258 -1.97 -6.69 -13.82
CA PHE A 258 -1.35 -8.01 -13.89
C PHE A 258 -2.25 -9.15 -13.38
N GLU A 259 -3.45 -8.84 -12.88
CA GLU A 259 -4.41 -9.85 -12.40
C GLU A 259 -5.57 -10.05 -13.38
N LYS A 260 -6.05 -11.30 -13.51
CA LYS A 260 -7.29 -11.59 -14.24
C LYS A 260 -8.48 -11.31 -13.34
N GLN A 261 -9.55 -10.74 -13.89
CA GLN A 261 -10.80 -10.52 -13.17
C GLN A 261 -12.00 -10.78 -14.07
N GLU A 262 -12.91 -11.65 -13.65
CA GLU A 262 -14.08 -12.04 -14.45
C GLU A 262 -15.33 -11.23 -14.07
N HIS A 263 -15.41 -10.78 -12.82
CA HIS A 263 -16.56 -10.07 -12.28
C HIS A 263 -16.15 -8.74 -11.64
N LEU A 264 -16.91 -7.69 -11.94
CA LEU A 264 -16.87 -6.43 -11.20
C LEU A 264 -17.98 -6.47 -10.14
N ALA A 265 -17.59 -6.54 -8.88
CA ALA A 265 -18.49 -6.78 -7.77
C ALA A 265 -18.41 -5.65 -6.72
N PRO A 266 -19.52 -5.38 -6.01
CA PRO A 266 -19.54 -4.36 -4.98
C PRO A 266 -18.74 -4.79 -3.74
N VAL A 267 -18.11 -3.80 -3.10
CA VAL A 267 -17.33 -3.93 -1.87
C VAL A 267 -17.65 -2.78 -0.92
N TRP A 268 -17.58 -3.06 0.38
CA TRP A 268 -17.52 -2.03 1.42
C TRP A 268 -16.08 -1.63 1.65
N VAL A 269 -15.79 -0.35 1.50
CA VAL A 269 -14.49 0.23 1.83
C VAL A 269 -14.58 0.81 3.23
N ILE A 270 -13.78 0.29 4.15
CA ILE A 270 -13.74 0.69 5.55
C ILE A 270 -12.57 1.64 5.79
N LYS A 271 -12.89 2.80 6.37
CA LYS A 271 -11.96 3.82 6.86
C LYS A 271 -11.97 3.76 8.38
N ALA A 272 -10.82 3.65 8.99
CA ALA A 272 -10.75 3.57 10.44
C ALA A 272 -9.54 4.29 11.01
N GLU A 273 -9.64 4.64 12.28
CA GLU A 273 -8.55 5.20 13.08
C GLU A 273 -8.53 4.48 14.42
N ALA A 274 -7.34 4.19 14.93
CA ALA A 274 -7.15 3.51 16.20
C ALA A 274 -6.21 4.29 17.14
N ASN A 275 -6.27 3.95 18.42
CA ASN A 275 -5.22 4.29 19.37
C ASN A 275 -4.29 3.08 19.55
N VAL A 276 -2.99 3.27 19.29
CA VAL A 276 -1.93 2.30 19.54
C VAL A 276 -0.86 3.01 20.37
N ALA A 277 -0.50 2.44 21.51
CA ALA A 277 0.49 3.01 22.42
C ALA A 277 0.25 4.52 22.75
N GLY A 278 -1.02 4.95 22.87
CA GLY A 278 -1.38 6.34 23.14
C GLY A 278 -1.41 7.25 21.91
N LYS A 279 -0.97 6.77 20.74
CA LYS A 279 -0.97 7.51 19.48
C LYS A 279 -2.22 7.19 18.65
N ARG A 280 -2.86 8.24 18.11
CA ARG A 280 -3.95 8.08 17.14
C ARG A 280 -3.38 7.83 15.76
N LEU A 281 -3.64 6.65 15.20
CA LEU A 281 -3.14 6.19 13.91
C LEU A 281 -4.29 5.99 12.94
N PRO A 282 -4.23 6.54 11.72
CA PRO A 282 -5.12 6.11 10.66
C PRO A 282 -4.75 4.69 10.21
N LEU A 283 -5.77 3.84 10.04
CA LEU A 283 -5.59 2.48 9.52
C LEU A 283 -5.65 2.49 7.99
N ARG A 284 -5.01 1.50 7.36
CA ARG A 284 -5.15 1.28 5.92
C ARG A 284 -6.62 1.01 5.57
N TYR A 285 -7.01 1.42 4.37
CA TYR A 285 -8.36 1.17 3.88
C TYR A 285 -8.53 -0.33 3.67
N THR A 286 -9.50 -0.92 4.34
CA THR A 286 -9.81 -2.35 4.21
C THR A 286 -11.03 -2.51 3.34
N MET A 287 -11.00 -3.46 2.41
CA MET A 287 -12.17 -3.79 1.59
C MET A 287 -12.79 -5.08 2.09
N ILE A 288 -14.10 -5.06 2.29
CA ILE A 288 -14.92 -6.23 2.61
C ILE A 288 -15.82 -6.50 1.42
N ALA A 289 -15.75 -7.71 0.87
CA ALA A 289 -16.63 -8.13 -0.22
C ALA A 289 -18.10 -7.99 0.20
N ALA A 290 -18.89 -7.23 -0.57
CA ALA A 290 -20.32 -7.07 -0.28
C ALA A 290 -21.14 -8.24 -0.83
N THR A 291 -20.54 -9.08 -1.69
CA THR A 291 -21.12 -10.28 -2.30
C THR A 291 -20.05 -11.37 -2.43
N LYS A 292 -20.45 -12.60 -2.73
CA LYS A 292 -19.53 -13.73 -2.99
C LYS A 292 -18.57 -13.55 -4.19
N TYR A 293 -18.80 -12.54 -5.04
CA TYR A 293 -17.97 -12.25 -6.22
C TYR A 293 -16.91 -11.16 -5.95
N GLY A 294 -16.93 -10.55 -4.75
CA GLY A 294 -15.90 -9.60 -4.35
C GLY A 294 -14.54 -10.29 -4.12
N PRO A 295 -13.46 -9.50 -4.00
CA PRO A 295 -12.14 -10.06 -3.69
C PRO A 295 -12.15 -10.74 -2.32
N ASN A 296 -11.47 -11.89 -2.22
CA ASN A 296 -11.27 -12.58 -0.96
C ASN A 296 -9.80 -12.49 -0.54
N PHE A 297 -9.51 -11.62 0.42
CA PHE A 297 -8.15 -11.44 0.93
C PHE A 297 -7.81 -12.40 2.09
N ASN A 298 -8.77 -13.18 2.58
CA ASN A 298 -8.59 -14.07 3.73
C ASN A 298 -8.12 -15.49 3.36
N GLN A 299 -7.84 -15.78 2.09
CA GLN A 299 -7.55 -17.14 1.61
C GLN A 299 -6.28 -17.17 0.76
N HIS A 300 -5.14 -17.39 1.41
CA HIS A 300 -3.97 -17.94 0.75
C HIS A 300 -3.46 -19.12 1.57
N ASP A 301 -3.20 -20.25 0.91
CA ASP A 301 -2.55 -21.41 1.51
C ASP A 301 -1.11 -21.01 1.88
N LEU A 302 -0.84 -20.96 3.18
CA LEU A 302 0.37 -20.35 3.73
C LEU A 302 1.51 -21.36 3.76
N VAL A 303 2.74 -20.91 3.48
CA VAL A 303 3.93 -21.57 4.03
C VAL A 303 3.80 -21.50 5.56
N PRO A 304 4.00 -22.59 6.31
CA PRO A 304 3.96 -22.56 7.76
C PRO A 304 4.87 -21.44 8.26
N GLN A 305 4.35 -20.55 9.10
CA GLN A 305 5.19 -19.60 9.83
C GLN A 305 6.33 -20.40 10.46
N MET A 306 7.58 -19.97 10.24
CA MET A 306 8.70 -20.56 10.95
C MET A 306 8.39 -20.45 12.44
N SER A 307 8.33 -21.59 13.12
CA SER A 307 8.17 -21.59 14.57
C SER A 307 9.43 -20.97 15.16
N ARG A 308 9.32 -19.77 15.74
CA ARG A 308 10.41 -19.15 16.48
C ARG A 308 10.80 -20.12 17.61
N GLN A 309 11.96 -20.76 17.50
CA GLN A 309 12.46 -21.58 18.59
C GLN A 309 12.72 -20.63 19.77
N VAL A 310 12.01 -20.86 20.88
CA VAL A 310 11.96 -20.02 22.09
C VAL A 310 13.35 -19.81 22.76
N ALA A 311 14.42 -20.43 22.25
CA ALA A 311 15.78 -20.27 22.75
C ALA A 311 16.40 -18.87 22.49
N MET A 312 15.73 -17.99 21.74
CA MET A 312 16.11 -16.58 21.52
C MET A 312 15.14 -15.60 22.19
N LEU A 313 14.72 -15.86 23.43
CA LEU A 313 14.15 -14.78 24.25
C LEU A 313 15.26 -13.74 24.51
N PRO A 314 14.99 -12.44 24.37
CA PRO A 314 15.99 -11.41 24.67
C PRO A 314 16.40 -11.53 26.14
N PRO A 315 17.68 -11.38 26.50
CA PRO A 315 18.02 -11.15 27.90
C PRO A 315 17.41 -9.81 28.29
N LEU A 316 16.41 -9.86 29.18
CA LEU A 316 16.03 -8.70 29.97
C LEU A 316 17.23 -8.31 30.82
N GLY A 317 17.89 -7.21 30.44
CA GLY A 317 18.86 -6.51 31.27
C GLY A 317 20.29 -6.61 30.79
N ALA A 318 20.92 -5.45 30.71
CA ALA A 318 22.35 -5.23 30.51
C ALA A 318 23.21 -6.29 31.22
N VAL A 319 23.94 -7.10 30.44
CA VAL A 319 24.94 -8.00 31.00
C VAL A 319 26.30 -7.34 30.84
N ASN A 320 26.84 -6.86 31.96
CA ASN A 320 28.25 -6.53 32.08
C ASN A 320 29.10 -7.75 31.70
N PHE A 321 30.12 -7.52 30.88
CA PHE A 321 31.13 -8.53 30.56
C PHE A 321 31.80 -9.04 31.83
N GLY A 322 31.60 -10.33 32.13
CA GLY A 322 32.48 -11.09 33.02
C GLY A 322 31.85 -11.62 34.30
N GLU A 323 30.82 -12.47 34.22
CA GLU A 323 30.56 -13.42 35.31
C GLU A 323 30.02 -14.77 34.80
N VAL A 324 30.68 -15.84 35.23
CA VAL A 324 30.33 -17.23 34.94
C VAL A 324 29.23 -17.67 35.91
N VAL A 325 28.06 -18.04 35.39
CA VAL A 325 26.99 -18.65 36.18
C VAL A 325 26.78 -20.10 35.75
N GLY A 326 26.99 -21.04 36.68
CA GLY A 326 26.41 -22.40 36.59
C GLY A 326 27.25 -23.49 35.92
N GLY A 327 28.54 -23.28 35.62
CA GLY A 327 29.42 -24.38 35.20
C GLY A 327 29.07 -25.05 33.86
N ILE A 328 28.19 -24.44 33.06
CA ILE A 328 27.95 -24.82 31.66
C ILE A 328 28.90 -23.98 30.81
N GLN A 329 29.89 -24.64 30.23
CA GLN A 329 30.73 -24.04 29.20
C GLN A 329 29.85 -23.91 27.94
N LEU A 330 29.37 -22.70 27.64
CA LEU A 330 28.73 -22.41 26.36
C LEU A 330 29.74 -22.78 25.27
N ASN A 331 29.35 -23.73 24.41
CA ASN A 331 30.18 -24.14 23.29
C ASN A 331 30.19 -22.98 22.29
N PRO A 332 31.32 -22.28 22.05
CA PRO A 332 31.34 -21.07 21.22
C PRO A 332 31.21 -21.37 19.71
N SER A 333 30.97 -22.63 19.35
CA SER A 333 31.06 -23.12 17.96
C SER A 333 29.72 -23.16 17.20
N ALA A 334 28.66 -22.54 17.75
CA ALA A 334 27.46 -22.18 16.98
C ALA A 334 27.21 -20.66 17.00
N VAL A 335 28.28 -19.87 17.19
CA VAL A 335 28.33 -18.56 16.55
C VAL A 335 28.45 -18.88 15.06
N TYR A 336 27.37 -18.79 14.30
CA TYR A 336 27.51 -18.49 12.89
C TYR A 336 28.08 -17.08 12.88
N PRO A 337 29.36 -16.87 12.52
CA PRO A 337 29.75 -15.53 12.15
C PRO A 337 29.03 -15.33 10.82
N LEU A 338 27.83 -14.74 10.87
CA LEU A 338 27.24 -14.12 9.68
C LEU A 338 28.17 -12.95 9.40
N THR A 339 29.22 -13.22 8.64
CA THR A 339 30.05 -12.17 8.07
C THR A 339 29.15 -11.39 7.11
N ALA A 340 29.16 -10.08 7.26
CA ALA A 340 28.45 -9.03 6.52
C ALA A 340 28.71 -8.98 4.99
N ASP A 341 29.01 -10.11 4.37
CA ASP A 341 29.22 -10.28 2.93
C ASP A 341 29.44 -11.78 2.69
N ASP A 342 28.38 -12.59 2.78
CA ASP A 342 28.48 -14.03 2.50
C ASP A 342 28.12 -14.37 1.05
N ALA A 343 28.26 -13.43 0.10
CA ALA A 343 28.02 -13.63 -1.34
C ALA A 343 26.65 -14.24 -1.71
N VAL A 344 25.70 -14.28 -0.77
CA VAL A 344 24.36 -14.87 -0.93
C VAL A 344 23.35 -13.75 -0.83
N ASN A 345 22.54 -13.56 -1.88
CA ASN A 345 21.48 -12.55 -1.83
C ASN A 345 20.40 -12.94 -0.81
N GLU A 346 19.99 -11.99 0.02
CA GLU A 346 19.22 -12.21 1.23
C GLU A 346 18.05 -11.24 1.38
N ALA A 347 16.95 -11.78 1.89
CA ALA A 347 15.76 -10.98 2.10
C ALA A 347 15.02 -11.39 3.37
N GLY A 348 14.26 -10.44 3.87
CA GLY A 348 13.45 -10.61 5.06
C GLY A 348 12.10 -9.91 4.93
N THR A 349 11.09 -10.40 5.63
CA THR A 349 9.83 -9.66 5.74
C THR A 349 9.22 -9.72 7.13
N SER A 350 8.59 -8.62 7.53
CA SER A 350 7.77 -8.56 8.74
C SER A 350 6.39 -7.99 8.41
N TRP A 351 5.34 -8.49 9.05
CA TRP A 351 3.98 -8.04 8.72
C TRP A 351 2.98 -8.17 9.87
N ILE A 352 2.06 -7.20 9.89
CA ILE A 352 0.87 -7.21 10.74
C ILE A 352 -0.35 -7.46 9.86
N GLY A 353 -1.10 -8.51 10.17
CA GLY A 353 -2.15 -9.03 9.29
C GLY A 353 -3.56 -8.95 9.87
N ALA A 354 -4.27 -10.05 9.71
CA ALA A 354 -5.66 -10.18 10.12
C ALA A 354 -5.86 -9.90 11.61
N SER A 355 -4.85 -10.10 12.47
CA SER A 355 -4.97 -9.81 13.92
C SER A 355 -5.21 -8.33 14.25
N GLN A 356 -4.88 -7.43 13.34
CA GLN A 356 -5.11 -5.98 13.46
C GLN A 356 -5.92 -5.43 12.28
N GLY A 357 -6.74 -6.26 11.64
CA GLY A 357 -7.65 -5.84 10.58
C GLY A 357 -7.01 -5.56 9.21
N LEU A 358 -5.86 -6.18 8.92
CA LEU A 358 -5.19 -6.10 7.61
C LEU A 358 -5.16 -7.48 6.95
N PRO A 359 -6.30 -7.96 6.41
CA PRO A 359 -6.37 -9.29 5.82
C PRO A 359 -5.44 -9.48 4.62
N GLY A 360 -5.08 -8.42 3.89
CA GLY A 360 -4.21 -8.50 2.71
C GLY A 360 -2.72 -8.58 3.02
N SER A 361 -2.27 -8.04 4.15
CA SER A 361 -0.84 -7.94 4.53
C SER A 361 -0.09 -9.27 4.47
N GLN A 362 -0.71 -10.36 4.90
CA GLN A 362 -0.05 -11.66 4.89
C GLN A 362 0.32 -12.11 3.47
N ALA A 363 -0.64 -12.07 2.55
CA ALA A 363 -0.42 -12.44 1.16
C ALA A 363 0.55 -11.48 0.46
N ASN A 364 0.51 -10.20 0.85
CA ASN A 364 1.40 -9.16 0.37
C ASN A 364 2.88 -9.47 0.71
N ALA A 365 3.17 -9.78 1.98
CA ALA A 365 4.49 -10.20 2.44
C ALA A 365 4.91 -11.56 1.86
N GLN A 366 4.00 -12.53 1.80
CA GLN A 366 4.29 -13.85 1.23
C GLN A 366 4.65 -13.74 -0.25
N GLY A 367 3.97 -12.87 -1.00
CA GLY A 367 4.26 -12.64 -2.41
C GLY A 367 5.66 -12.09 -2.67
N PHE A 368 6.23 -11.29 -1.74
CA PHE A 368 7.62 -10.84 -1.80
C PHE A 368 8.58 -12.02 -1.59
N VAL A 369 8.35 -12.80 -0.53
CA VAL A 369 9.13 -13.99 -0.17
C VAL A 369 9.14 -15.03 -1.28
N ASP A 370 7.97 -15.37 -1.83
CA ASP A 370 7.84 -16.39 -2.87
C ASP A 370 8.63 -16.04 -4.14
N ARG A 371 8.62 -14.76 -4.52
CA ARG A 371 9.30 -14.28 -5.74
C ARG A 371 10.82 -14.31 -5.59
N LEU A 372 11.33 -13.80 -4.48
CA LEU A 372 12.78 -13.77 -4.22
C LEU A 372 13.31 -15.19 -3.97
N SER A 373 12.62 -16.00 -3.18
CA SER A 373 12.99 -17.39 -2.95
C SER A 373 13.00 -18.21 -4.25
N ALA A 374 11.98 -18.04 -5.12
CA ALA A 374 11.96 -18.68 -6.43
C ALA A 374 13.09 -18.20 -7.36
N ALA A 375 13.66 -17.02 -7.10
CA ALA A 375 14.83 -16.48 -7.80
C ALA A 375 16.16 -16.89 -7.16
N GLY A 376 16.15 -17.71 -6.10
CA GLY A 376 17.33 -18.23 -5.43
C GLY A 376 17.85 -17.39 -4.26
N TRP A 377 17.10 -16.38 -3.80
CA TRP A 377 17.46 -15.60 -2.63
C TRP A 377 17.21 -16.39 -1.34
N THR A 378 18.08 -16.20 -0.35
CA THR A 378 17.90 -16.75 0.98
C THR A 378 16.93 -15.87 1.77
N ILE A 379 15.84 -16.47 2.24
CA ILE A 379 14.87 -15.77 3.07
C ILE A 379 15.27 -15.98 4.53
N ARG A 380 15.95 -15.00 5.13
CA ARG A 380 16.45 -15.10 6.51
C ARG A 380 15.31 -15.02 7.53
N PHE A 381 14.25 -14.27 7.22
CA PHE A 381 13.05 -14.24 8.06
C PHE A 381 11.75 -13.91 7.32
N ASN A 382 10.64 -14.40 7.88
CA ASN A 382 9.27 -14.02 7.53
C ASN A 382 8.42 -14.00 8.81
N TRP A 383 8.43 -12.84 9.47
CA TRP A 383 7.84 -12.63 10.78
C TRP A 383 6.46 -12.00 10.68
N GLY A 384 5.43 -12.83 10.85
CA GLY A 384 4.04 -12.39 10.77
C GLY A 384 3.33 -12.39 12.11
N GLU A 385 2.34 -11.52 12.26
CA GLU A 385 1.42 -11.47 13.40
C GLU A 385 2.19 -11.45 14.73
N GLY A 386 1.92 -12.39 15.64
CA GLY A 386 2.55 -12.44 16.96
C GLY A 386 4.06 -12.64 16.94
N ASN A 387 4.69 -12.90 15.79
CA ASN A 387 6.13 -12.99 15.63
C ASN A 387 6.77 -11.72 15.05
N ALA A 388 5.97 -10.77 14.55
CA ALA A 388 6.44 -9.49 14.05
C ALA A 388 6.80 -8.56 15.22
N TRP A 389 8.03 -8.69 15.73
CA TRP A 389 8.49 -7.94 16.90
C TRP A 389 9.24 -6.69 16.49
N GLU A 390 9.01 -5.62 17.23
CA GLU A 390 9.74 -4.36 17.12
C GLU A 390 11.24 -4.54 17.40
N SER A 391 11.61 -5.45 18.32
CA SER A 391 13.01 -5.73 18.64
C SER A 391 13.81 -6.31 17.48
N ASP A 392 13.18 -6.81 16.43
CA ASP A 392 13.87 -7.29 15.23
C ASP A 392 14.23 -6.12 14.29
N TRP A 393 13.75 -4.90 14.59
CA TRP A 393 13.96 -3.65 13.86
C TRP A 393 14.76 -2.60 14.65
N ASN A 394 14.98 -2.80 15.95
CA ASN A 394 15.87 -1.96 16.76
C ASN A 394 16.93 -2.86 17.43
N ALA A 395 16.78 -3.24 18.69
CA ALA A 395 17.80 -3.88 19.52
C ALA A 395 18.40 -5.22 19.02
N ASN A 396 17.84 -5.88 18.00
CA ASN A 396 18.39 -7.08 17.35
C ASN A 396 18.34 -6.97 15.82
N ASP A 397 18.33 -5.77 15.27
CA ASP A 397 18.34 -5.56 13.82
C ASP A 397 19.55 -6.23 13.14
N ASP A 398 20.73 -6.20 13.75
CA ASP A 398 21.94 -6.96 13.34
C ASP A 398 21.73 -8.48 13.17
N LEU A 399 20.68 -9.04 13.76
CA LEU A 399 20.33 -10.46 13.59
C LEU A 399 19.24 -10.69 12.56
N TRP A 400 18.52 -9.64 12.18
CA TRP A 400 17.30 -9.71 11.38
C TRP A 400 17.30 -8.65 10.28
N VAL A 401 16.75 -7.47 10.56
CA VAL A 401 16.47 -6.45 9.53
C VAL A 401 17.75 -5.92 8.91
N ASP A 402 18.80 -5.68 9.70
CA ASP A 402 20.08 -5.19 9.20
C ASP A 402 20.96 -6.28 8.60
N ALA A 403 20.58 -7.55 8.81
CA ALA A 403 21.32 -8.72 8.36
C ALA A 403 20.84 -9.28 7.01
N VAL A 404 20.10 -8.52 6.20
CA VAL A 404 19.61 -8.95 4.88
C VAL A 404 19.76 -7.80 3.89
N ASP A 405 19.98 -8.10 2.61
CA ASP A 405 20.04 -7.05 1.59
C ASP A 405 18.71 -6.28 1.41
N PHE A 406 17.58 -7.02 1.44
CA PHE A 406 16.26 -6.45 1.15
C PHE A 406 15.19 -6.84 2.18
N ALA A 407 14.78 -5.87 3.00
CA ALA A 407 13.66 -6.03 3.93
C ALA A 407 12.34 -5.42 3.40
N PHE A 408 11.24 -6.15 3.56
CA PHE A 408 9.89 -5.69 3.24
C PHE A 408 8.97 -5.73 4.46
N TYR A 409 8.24 -4.66 4.72
CA TYR A 409 7.22 -4.60 5.75
C TYR A 409 5.85 -4.17 5.22
N THR A 410 4.79 -4.77 5.75
CA THR A 410 3.41 -4.32 5.53
C THR A 410 2.60 -4.35 6.82
N GLY A 411 1.90 -3.26 7.12
CA GLY A 411 1.17 -3.11 8.37
C GLY A 411 0.55 -1.72 8.54
N HIS A 412 0.36 -1.28 9.79
CA HIS A 412 -0.09 0.07 10.12
C HIS A 412 1.10 0.98 10.40
N ALA A 413 0.98 2.26 10.05
CA ALA A 413 2.02 3.26 10.26
C ALA A 413 1.44 4.67 10.36
N ASN A 414 2.27 5.62 10.74
CA ASN A 414 2.07 7.05 10.50
C ASN A 414 3.41 7.72 10.17
N SER A 415 3.45 9.05 10.19
CA SER A 415 4.68 9.82 10.00
C SER A 415 5.83 9.47 10.94
N ASP A 416 5.53 8.98 12.14
CA ASP A 416 6.49 8.81 13.21
C ASP A 416 7.07 7.39 13.27
N GLY A 417 6.53 6.44 12.51
CA GLY A 417 6.85 5.03 12.72
C GLY A 417 5.80 4.04 12.25
N TRP A 418 6.00 2.77 12.59
CA TRP A 418 5.09 1.68 12.22
C TRP A 418 4.87 0.69 13.36
N VAL A 419 3.77 -0.07 13.25
CA VAL A 419 3.20 -0.87 14.33
C VAL A 419 3.73 -2.31 14.29
N PHE A 420 3.99 -2.87 15.47
CA PHE A 420 4.34 -4.27 15.66
C PHE A 420 3.39 -4.96 16.64
N ASN A 421 3.66 -6.22 16.96
CA ASN A 421 3.02 -6.89 18.08
C ASN A 421 3.97 -6.94 19.30
N ALA A 422 3.38 -7.20 20.47
CA ALA A 422 4.13 -7.45 21.70
C ALA A 422 5.19 -8.57 21.48
N PRO A 423 6.33 -8.55 22.20
CA PRO A 423 6.46 -8.11 23.59
C PRO A 423 6.86 -6.63 23.83
N ASN A 424 7.36 -5.93 22.82
CA ASN A 424 7.74 -4.51 22.93
C ASN A 424 6.53 -3.57 23.05
N ASP A 425 6.76 -2.26 23.00
CA ASP A 425 5.70 -1.24 23.14
C ASP A 425 4.76 -1.16 21.92
N THR A 426 5.08 -1.92 20.86
CA THR A 426 4.29 -2.18 19.65
C THR A 426 4.33 -1.06 18.63
N PHE A 427 5.21 -0.07 18.79
CA PHE A 427 5.35 1.02 17.85
C PHE A 427 6.83 1.41 17.70
N LEU A 428 7.44 1.04 16.59
CA LEU A 428 8.79 1.50 16.27
C LEU A 428 8.74 2.99 15.92
N HIS A 429 9.28 3.83 16.81
CA HIS A 429 9.40 5.25 16.59
C HIS A 429 10.67 5.59 15.79
N PHE A 430 10.61 6.63 14.95
CA PHE A 430 11.78 7.12 14.20
C PHE A 430 12.99 7.49 15.08
N SER A 431 12.76 7.79 16.37
CA SER A 431 13.85 8.10 17.32
C SER A 431 14.57 6.87 17.84
N GLU A 432 14.03 5.68 17.57
CA GLU A 432 14.62 4.40 17.98
C GLU A 432 15.54 3.82 16.92
N VAL A 433 15.47 4.30 15.67
CA VAL A 433 16.34 3.89 14.56
C VAL A 433 17.42 4.97 14.26
N GLY A 434 17.97 5.53 15.34
CA GLY A 434 19.00 6.57 15.31
C GLY A 434 18.48 7.97 14.99
N ALA A 435 18.80 8.96 15.84
CA ALA A 435 18.71 10.39 15.47
C ALA A 435 20.08 10.96 15.05
N SER A 436 21.15 10.23 15.36
CA SER A 436 22.54 10.55 15.11
C SER A 436 23.35 9.26 15.06
N PRO A 437 24.52 9.28 14.43
CA PRO A 437 25.40 8.12 14.38
C PRO A 437 25.81 7.74 15.80
N GLY A 438 25.58 6.48 16.19
CA GLY A 438 25.90 5.97 17.53
C GLY A 438 24.97 6.45 18.65
N SER A 439 23.71 6.83 18.38
CA SER A 439 22.68 6.90 19.44
C SER A 439 21.23 6.92 18.94
N PRO A 440 20.42 5.88 19.28
CA PRO A 440 20.90 4.55 19.67
C PRO A 440 21.82 3.96 18.58
N ASP A 441 22.63 2.97 18.94
CA ASP A 441 23.63 2.33 18.07
C ASP A 441 23.03 1.56 16.86
N ASP A 442 21.71 1.66 16.65
CA ASP A 442 20.92 0.90 15.68
C ASP A 442 20.55 1.81 14.49
N LEU A 443 21.43 1.86 13.49
CA LEU A 443 21.26 2.50 12.19
C LEU A 443 21.23 1.39 11.13
N TYR A 444 20.50 1.60 10.02
CA TYR A 444 20.41 0.57 8.99
C TYR A 444 21.52 0.69 7.94
N GLY A 445 21.98 -0.49 7.50
CA GLY A 445 23.03 -0.79 6.55
C GLY A 445 24.42 -0.93 7.16
N GLN A 446 24.55 -0.97 8.49
CA GLN A 446 25.86 -1.14 9.13
C GLN A 446 26.38 -2.56 8.92
N GLN A 447 25.45 -3.51 8.88
CA GLN A 447 25.72 -4.90 8.62
C GLN A 447 25.55 -5.23 7.13
N ASP A 448 24.34 -5.21 6.58
CA ASP A 448 24.10 -5.73 5.22
C ASP A 448 22.89 -5.11 4.50
N LEU A 449 22.08 -4.29 5.18
CA LEU A 449 20.82 -3.82 4.60
C LEU A 449 20.98 -2.66 3.62
N GLU A 450 20.77 -2.90 2.33
CA GLU A 450 20.76 -1.82 1.34
C GLU A 450 19.34 -1.28 1.09
N TRP A 451 18.31 -2.13 1.09
CA TRP A 451 16.96 -1.70 0.68
C TRP A 451 15.89 -2.08 1.69
N ILE A 452 15.08 -1.09 2.08
CA ILE A 452 13.88 -1.32 2.88
C ILE A 452 12.64 -0.79 2.18
N ALA A 453 11.54 -1.54 2.27
CA ALA A 453 10.24 -1.10 1.80
C ALA A 453 9.17 -1.23 2.88
N ILE A 454 8.64 -0.08 3.32
CA ILE A 454 7.57 0.01 4.32
C ILE A 454 6.25 0.30 3.59
N ALA A 455 5.55 -0.77 3.19
CA ALA A 455 4.23 -0.72 2.57
C ALA A 455 3.13 -0.48 3.61
N ALA A 456 3.17 0.68 4.27
CA ALA A 456 2.23 1.09 5.31
C ALA A 456 1.91 2.59 5.22
N CYS A 457 0.93 3.05 6.02
CA CYS A 457 0.47 4.44 5.99
C CYS A 457 1.55 5.44 6.44
N GLY A 458 2.09 6.23 5.51
CA GLY A 458 2.65 7.54 5.84
C GLY A 458 4.02 7.69 6.50
N PRO A 459 4.95 6.70 6.60
CA PRO A 459 6.26 6.95 7.23
C PRO A 459 6.99 8.17 6.61
N HIS A 460 6.80 8.41 5.31
CA HIS A 460 7.38 9.56 4.61
C HIS A 460 6.44 10.75 4.41
N GLN A 461 5.35 10.88 5.17
CA GLN A 461 4.52 12.10 5.14
C GLN A 461 5.39 13.35 5.34
N SER A 462 5.34 14.30 4.41
CA SER A 462 6.26 15.44 4.44
C SER A 462 5.61 16.74 3.98
N ASN A 463 6.01 17.84 4.61
CA ASN A 463 5.68 19.21 4.18
C ASN A 463 6.10 19.54 2.73
N HIS A 464 6.94 18.72 2.09
CA HIS A 464 7.28 18.88 0.66
C HIS A 464 6.08 18.71 -0.28
N PHE A 465 5.11 17.88 0.08
CA PHE A 465 3.96 17.55 -0.79
C PHE A 465 2.62 17.45 -0.04
N THR A 466 2.60 17.52 1.29
CA THR A 466 1.35 17.55 2.09
C THR A 466 1.48 18.55 3.24
N THR A 467 0.43 19.33 3.53
CA THR A 467 0.49 20.36 4.58
C THR A 467 0.21 19.80 5.97
N GLY A 468 0.63 20.50 7.03
CA GLY A 468 0.27 20.15 8.41
C GLY A 468 1.08 19.01 9.02
N ILE A 469 2.26 18.71 8.45
CA ILE A 469 3.22 17.74 8.97
C ILE A 469 4.64 18.29 8.87
N GLY A 470 5.57 17.74 9.65
CA GLY A 470 7.00 18.09 9.58
C GLY A 470 7.71 17.51 8.35
N ASN A 471 8.99 17.84 8.22
CA ASN A 471 9.85 17.28 7.17
C ASN A 471 10.15 15.80 7.47
N ALA A 472 10.14 14.94 6.45
CA ALA A 472 10.49 13.53 6.60
C ALA A 472 12.00 13.35 6.85
N PHE A 473 12.85 14.24 6.32
CA PHE A 473 14.28 14.21 6.63
C PHE A 473 14.54 14.39 8.13
N ASP A 474 13.83 15.28 8.81
CA ASP A 474 14.06 15.52 10.25
C ASP A 474 13.80 14.26 11.09
N ARG A 475 12.94 13.35 10.60
CA ARG A 475 12.59 12.11 11.30
C ARG A 475 13.48 10.94 10.91
N TRP A 476 13.71 10.77 9.60
CA TRP A 476 14.38 9.57 9.06
C TRP A 476 15.81 9.84 8.62
N ARG A 477 16.40 10.97 9.03
CA ARG A 477 17.81 11.25 8.75
C ARG A 477 18.70 10.14 9.29
N GLY A 478 18.49 9.68 10.52
CA GLY A 478 19.46 8.81 11.17
C GLY A 478 19.52 7.40 10.60
N ILE A 479 18.44 6.92 9.97
CA ILE A 479 18.32 5.54 9.49
C ILE A 479 19.35 5.11 8.43
N PHE A 480 20.10 6.05 7.82
CA PHE A 480 21.08 5.80 6.77
C PHE A 480 22.51 5.71 7.33
N ASP A 481 22.97 4.49 7.65
CA ASP A 481 24.38 4.19 7.94
C ASP A 481 24.86 2.97 7.13
N GLY A 482 24.80 3.11 5.82
CA GLY A 482 25.01 2.02 4.86
C GLY A 482 23.73 1.67 4.10
N LEU A 483 22.54 2.06 4.58
CA LEU A 483 21.30 1.88 3.83
C LEU A 483 21.34 2.64 2.50
N HIS A 484 20.90 2.01 1.41
CA HIS A 484 20.85 2.65 0.09
C HIS A 484 19.54 3.38 -0.13
N VAL A 485 18.42 2.69 0.10
CA VAL A 485 17.07 3.19 -0.22
C VAL A 485 16.07 2.80 0.85
N PHE A 486 15.35 3.80 1.34
CA PHE A 486 14.15 3.66 2.14
C PHE A 486 12.92 3.98 1.28
N LEU A 487 12.14 2.96 0.93
CA LEU A 487 10.87 3.07 0.23
C LEU A 487 9.70 3.14 1.22
N GLY A 488 8.70 3.96 0.92
CA GLY A 488 7.47 4.04 1.72
C GLY A 488 6.37 4.85 1.07
N TYR A 489 5.39 5.25 1.86
CA TYR A 489 4.29 6.12 1.43
C TYR A 489 4.26 7.45 2.20
N GLY A 490 3.77 8.49 1.52
CA GLY A 490 3.53 9.81 2.06
C GLY A 490 2.06 10.11 2.40
N ALA A 491 1.21 9.08 2.52
CA ALA A 491 -0.22 9.20 2.79
C ALA A 491 -0.80 7.87 3.34
N ILE A 492 -2.09 7.87 3.68
CA ILE A 492 -2.85 6.64 3.99
C ILE A 492 -3.06 5.83 2.70
N THR A 493 -2.82 4.52 2.77
CA THR A 493 -2.96 3.59 1.64
C THR A 493 -4.09 2.58 1.84
N TYR A 494 -4.38 1.82 0.79
CA TYR A 494 -5.29 0.68 0.82
C TYR A 494 -4.53 -0.59 1.16
N ASP A 495 -5.12 -1.42 2.01
CA ASP A 495 -4.69 -2.81 2.20
C ASP A 495 -4.93 -3.60 0.90
N ASN A 496 -3.98 -4.46 0.58
CA ASN A 496 -3.95 -5.25 -0.65
C ASN A 496 -3.00 -6.42 -0.49
N THR A 497 -3.00 -7.34 -1.46
CA THR A 497 -2.26 -8.59 -1.44
C THR A 497 -1.03 -8.62 -2.35
N SER A 498 -0.73 -7.53 -3.06
CA SER A 498 0.06 -7.63 -4.30
C SER A 498 1.31 -6.74 -4.35
N GLU A 499 1.49 -5.77 -3.43
CA GLU A 499 2.64 -4.85 -3.47
C GLU A 499 4.00 -5.57 -3.39
N GLY A 500 4.18 -6.47 -2.43
CA GLY A 500 5.42 -7.19 -2.19
C GLY A 500 5.78 -8.10 -3.37
N SER A 501 4.81 -8.86 -3.89
CA SER A 501 5.05 -9.69 -5.08
C SER A 501 5.39 -8.86 -6.30
N ARG A 502 4.70 -7.73 -6.49
CA ARG A 502 4.90 -6.88 -7.67
C ARG A 502 6.23 -6.12 -7.62
N LEU A 503 6.62 -5.63 -6.44
CA LEU A 503 7.93 -5.02 -6.22
C LEU A 503 9.05 -6.01 -6.56
N ALA A 504 9.01 -7.21 -5.98
CA ALA A 504 9.99 -8.26 -6.23
C ALA A 504 10.01 -8.70 -7.70
N GLU A 505 8.85 -8.84 -8.35
CA GLU A 505 8.77 -9.18 -9.77
C GLU A 505 9.49 -8.13 -10.65
N LEU A 506 9.24 -6.85 -10.39
CA LEU A 506 9.80 -5.77 -11.20
C LEU A 506 11.31 -5.61 -10.98
N THR A 507 11.80 -5.70 -9.74
CA THR A 507 13.24 -5.65 -9.45
C THR A 507 13.97 -6.85 -10.07
N LEU A 508 13.39 -8.06 -9.98
CA LEU A 508 13.91 -9.26 -10.65
C LEU A 508 13.91 -9.14 -12.19
N ALA A 509 13.00 -8.34 -12.74
CA ALA A 509 12.95 -8.04 -14.17
C ALA A 509 13.97 -6.96 -14.62
N GLY A 510 14.82 -6.47 -13.71
CA GLY A 510 15.87 -5.50 -14.02
C GLY A 510 15.41 -4.04 -13.94
N TRP A 511 14.33 -3.76 -13.20
CA TRP A 511 14.00 -2.38 -12.83
C TRP A 511 14.88 -1.93 -11.66
N THR A 512 15.21 -0.63 -11.61
CA THR A 512 15.78 -0.05 -10.39
C THR A 512 14.80 -0.19 -9.24
N VAL A 513 15.30 -0.32 -8.01
CA VAL A 513 14.48 -0.54 -6.81
C VAL A 513 13.42 0.55 -6.65
N ILE A 514 13.79 1.81 -6.89
CA ILE A 514 12.89 2.96 -6.80
C ILE A 514 11.84 2.96 -7.92
N ASP A 515 12.24 2.71 -9.17
CA ASP A 515 11.29 2.69 -10.29
C ASP A 515 10.29 1.52 -10.14
N ALA A 516 10.77 0.37 -9.66
CA ALA A 516 9.93 -0.79 -9.36
C ALA A 516 8.88 -0.46 -8.29
N TRP A 517 9.26 0.25 -7.23
CA TRP A 517 8.33 0.69 -6.19
C TRP A 517 7.29 1.67 -6.72
N PHE A 518 7.71 2.69 -7.47
CA PHE A 518 6.79 3.69 -8.00
C PHE A 518 5.81 3.08 -9.01
N ARG A 519 6.29 2.17 -9.87
CA ARG A 519 5.43 1.42 -10.77
C ARG A 519 4.44 0.53 -10.00
N THR A 520 4.90 -0.19 -8.99
CA THR A 520 4.05 -1.02 -8.12
C THR A 520 2.92 -0.20 -7.54
N ALA A 521 3.23 0.97 -6.99
CA ALA A 521 2.24 1.87 -6.42
C ALA A 521 1.27 2.43 -7.47
N TRP A 522 1.76 2.84 -8.66
CA TRP A 522 0.93 3.27 -9.79
C TRP A 522 -0.07 2.20 -10.24
N GLU A 523 0.32 0.93 -10.18
CA GLU A 523 -0.52 -0.19 -10.60
C GLU A 523 -1.52 -0.61 -9.52
N ILE A 524 -1.21 -0.44 -8.22
CA ILE A 524 -2.01 -1.00 -7.11
C ILE A 524 -2.79 0.05 -6.32
N GLN A 525 -2.18 1.16 -5.91
CA GLN A 525 -2.81 2.15 -5.02
C GLN A 525 -3.66 3.18 -5.78
N PRO A 526 -4.86 3.55 -5.34
CA PRO A 526 -5.65 4.58 -6.02
C PRO A 526 -4.97 5.94 -5.93
N ALA A 527 -5.25 6.85 -6.86
CA ALA A 527 -4.65 8.19 -6.85
C ALA A 527 -5.09 9.04 -5.64
N THR A 528 -6.23 8.70 -5.03
CA THR A 528 -6.74 9.39 -3.85
C THR A 528 -7.23 8.43 -2.77
N ASN A 529 -7.02 8.84 -1.52
CA ASN A 529 -7.60 8.22 -0.34
C ASN A 529 -8.71 9.08 0.30
N THR A 530 -9.19 10.16 -0.31
CA THR A 530 -10.25 11.04 0.24
C THR A 530 -9.98 11.71 1.60
N PHE A 531 -8.83 11.50 2.23
CA PHE A 531 -8.45 12.19 3.47
C PHE A 531 -8.02 13.62 3.17
N GLY A 532 -8.18 14.52 4.16
CA GLY A 532 -7.49 15.80 4.14
C GLY A 532 -6.01 15.66 4.52
N ALA A 533 -5.25 16.73 4.33
CA ALA A 533 -3.88 16.82 4.82
C ALA A 533 -3.84 16.63 6.37
N PRO A 534 -2.78 16.01 6.93
CA PRO A 534 -1.58 15.52 6.25
C PRO A 534 -1.75 14.13 5.61
N ASN A 535 -2.90 13.48 5.80
CA ASN A 535 -3.15 12.09 5.47
C ASN A 535 -3.55 11.84 4.01
N GLY A 536 -3.78 12.89 3.22
CA GLY A 536 -4.25 12.85 1.85
C GLY A 536 -4.47 14.26 1.28
N PRO A 537 -5.23 14.43 0.18
CA PRO A 537 -6.04 13.41 -0.49
C PRO A 537 -5.26 12.55 -1.48
N THR A 538 -4.10 13.02 -1.96
CA THR A 538 -3.26 12.28 -2.91
C THR A 538 -2.44 11.24 -2.18
N ILE A 539 -2.37 10.03 -2.73
CA ILE A 539 -1.43 9.00 -2.25
C ILE A 539 -0.11 9.18 -3.00
N TYR A 540 0.98 9.32 -2.26
CA TYR A 540 2.34 9.42 -2.80
C TYR A 540 3.14 8.19 -2.42
N ALA A 541 3.66 7.47 -3.41
CA ALA A 541 4.79 6.59 -3.21
C ALA A 541 6.06 7.43 -3.08
N THR A 542 6.97 7.02 -2.21
CA THR A 542 8.16 7.79 -1.84
C THR A 542 9.38 6.91 -1.75
N ALA A 543 10.54 7.49 -2.05
CA ALA A 543 11.85 6.90 -1.86
C ALA A 543 12.77 7.96 -1.24
N MET A 544 13.25 7.72 -0.03
CA MET A 544 14.39 8.42 0.52
C MET A 544 15.64 7.60 0.19
N TYR A 545 16.71 8.23 -0.30
CA TYR A 545 17.91 7.49 -0.67
C TYR A 545 19.18 8.32 -0.41
N ALA A 546 20.29 7.62 -0.17
CA ALA A 546 21.60 8.22 0.01
C ALA A 546 22.17 8.75 -1.32
N HIS A 547 22.65 9.98 -1.32
CA HIS A 547 23.24 10.61 -2.49
C HIS A 547 24.72 10.93 -2.25
N MET A 548 25.60 10.22 -2.97
CA MET A 548 27.05 10.43 -2.94
C MET A 548 27.60 10.87 -4.30
N GLY A 549 27.28 12.10 -4.72
CA GLY A 549 27.75 12.65 -6.00
C GLY A 549 27.30 11.79 -7.19
N ASP A 550 28.25 11.35 -8.02
CA ASP A 550 27.97 10.51 -9.19
C ASP A 550 27.61 9.04 -8.81
N ASN A 551 27.85 8.63 -7.55
CA ASN A 551 27.49 7.32 -6.98
C ASN A 551 26.18 7.42 -6.16
N ALA A 552 25.10 7.91 -6.77
CA ALA A 552 23.80 7.95 -6.10
C ALA A 552 23.09 6.59 -6.16
N THR A 553 22.63 6.08 -5.02
CA THR A 553 21.87 4.82 -4.89
C THR A 553 20.51 4.84 -5.61
N ARG A 554 20.13 6.00 -6.17
CA ARG A 554 18.93 6.21 -6.99
C ARG A 554 18.73 5.14 -8.06
N ASN A 555 19.82 4.70 -8.69
CA ASN A 555 19.78 3.80 -9.84
C ASN A 555 20.10 2.35 -9.48
N ASP A 556 20.10 2.02 -8.18
CA ASP A 556 20.39 0.65 -7.75
C ASP A 556 19.36 -0.32 -8.27
N HIS A 557 19.87 -1.47 -8.69
CA HIS A 557 19.12 -2.68 -8.91
C HIS A 557 19.38 -3.60 -7.72
N ILE A 558 18.50 -4.57 -7.50
CA ILE A 558 18.83 -5.67 -6.60
C ILE A 558 19.99 -6.49 -7.18
N TRP A 559 20.71 -7.21 -6.32
CA TRP A 559 21.88 -8.00 -6.69
C TRP A 559 21.63 -8.93 -7.89
N GLY A 560 22.56 -8.90 -8.85
CA GLY A 560 22.51 -9.70 -10.08
C GLY A 560 21.52 -9.22 -11.15
N ARG A 561 20.83 -8.09 -10.95
CA ARG A 561 19.81 -7.57 -11.89
C ARG A 561 20.16 -6.24 -12.55
N GLY A 562 21.32 -5.68 -12.24
CA GLY A 562 21.84 -4.46 -12.84
C GLY A 562 23.01 -3.92 -12.03
N ALA A 563 23.29 -2.63 -12.17
CA ALA A 563 24.29 -1.96 -11.36
C ALA A 563 23.73 -1.65 -9.96
N THR A 564 24.56 -1.88 -8.96
CA THR A 564 24.38 -1.50 -7.56
C THR A 564 25.65 -0.76 -7.16
N VAL A 565 25.52 0.41 -6.54
CA VAL A 565 26.69 1.16 -6.08
C VAL A 565 27.27 0.51 -4.82
N ALA A 566 28.49 0.91 -4.43
CA ALA A 566 29.05 0.50 -3.14
C ALA A 566 28.38 1.24 -1.98
N ASP A 567 28.45 0.65 -0.80
CA ASP A 567 27.72 1.12 0.37
C ASP A 567 28.00 2.59 0.67
N PRO A 568 26.94 3.35 0.99
CA PRO A 568 27.07 4.69 1.48
C PRO A 568 27.77 4.71 2.84
N ILE A 569 29.09 4.95 2.83
CA ILE A 569 29.88 5.14 4.06
C ILE A 569 29.67 6.55 4.62
N GLY A 570 29.13 6.63 5.83
CA GLY A 570 29.26 7.80 6.70
C GLY A 570 28.00 8.64 6.87
N PRO A 571 27.84 9.26 8.04
CA PRO A 571 26.54 9.75 8.50
C PRO A 571 26.06 11.11 7.96
N ASN A 572 26.94 11.82 7.26
CA ASN A 572 26.71 13.18 6.75
C ASN A 572 26.37 13.19 5.25
N GLN A 573 25.86 12.09 4.73
CA GLN A 573 25.46 12.02 3.34
C GLN A 573 24.26 12.91 3.06
N MET A 574 24.29 13.51 1.88
CA MET A 574 23.14 14.17 1.34
C MET A 574 22.07 13.12 1.05
N ARG A 575 20.82 13.39 1.43
CA ARG A 575 19.70 12.51 1.12
C ARG A 575 18.79 13.18 0.13
N VAL A 576 18.11 12.37 -0.68
CA VAL A 576 17.05 12.85 -1.55
C VAL A 576 15.77 12.12 -1.19
N LEU A 577 14.68 12.87 -1.07
CA LEU A 577 13.34 12.36 -0.97
C LEU A 577 12.68 12.59 -2.33
N LEU A 578 12.43 11.51 -3.04
CA LEU A 578 11.69 11.48 -4.29
C LEU A 578 10.28 10.97 -4.01
N TRP A 579 9.27 11.54 -4.64
CA TRP A 579 7.88 11.08 -4.55
C TRP A 579 7.22 11.04 -5.93
N SER A 580 6.20 10.19 -6.05
CA SER A 580 5.33 10.07 -7.21
C SER A 580 3.91 9.81 -6.76
N GLY A 581 2.94 10.58 -7.27
CA GLY A 581 1.53 10.30 -7.03
C GLY A 581 1.12 8.97 -7.65
N THR A 582 0.31 8.17 -6.96
CA THR A 582 -0.08 6.81 -7.40
C THR A 582 -1.25 6.77 -8.38
#